data_AF-A0A2M8E3E7-F1
#
_entry.id   AF-A0A2M8E3E7-F1
#
_cell.length_a   1.000
_cell.length_b   1.000
_cell.length_c   1.000
_cell.angle_alpha   90.00
_cell.angle_beta   90.00
_cell.angle_gamma   90.00
#
_symmetry.space_group_name_H-M   'P 1'
#
loop_
_entity.id
_entity.type
_entity.pdbx_description
1 polymer ?
#
loop_
_entity_poly.entity_id
_entity_poly.type
_entity_poly.pdbx_seq_one_letter_code
_entity_poly.pdbx_strand_id
1 'polypeptide(L)' 'AINADANALRSSIGVGISWISPVGPLRLAFAKPIKKFDNDRIQTMQFQIGTSF' A
#
# COMPACT_ATOMS: atom_id res chain seq x y z
N ALA A 1 25.49 -0.72 -18.48
CA ALA A 1 24.38 0.19 -18.17
C ALA A 1 24.21 0.23 -16.66
N ILE A 2 24.68 1.29 -15.98
CA ILE A 2 24.40 1.48 -14.56
C ILE A 2 23.00 2.08 -14.45
N ASN A 3 22.06 1.35 -13.88
CA ASN A 3 20.66 1.78 -13.74
C ASN A 3 20.58 2.95 -12.75
N ALA A 4 20.52 4.18 -13.26
CA ALA A 4 20.35 5.40 -12.48
C ALA A 4 18.99 5.45 -11.73
N ASP A 5 18.06 4.57 -12.12
CA ASP A 5 16.69 4.52 -11.57
C ASP A 5 16.56 3.73 -10.26
N ALA A 6 17.61 3.00 -9.84
CA ALA A 6 17.60 2.25 -8.58
C ALA A 6 17.42 3.15 -7.34
N ASN A 7 17.78 4.43 -7.44
CA ASN A 7 17.63 5.38 -6.34
C ASN A 7 16.16 5.78 -6.10
N ALA A 8 15.33 5.74 -7.15
CA ALA A 8 13.91 6.13 -7.11
C ALA A 8 12.94 5.00 -6.71
N LEU A 9 13.46 3.83 -6.33
CA LEU A 9 12.64 2.72 -5.82
C LEU A 9 11.91 3.15 -4.53
N ARG A 10 10.58 3.13 -4.58
CA ARG A 10 9.71 3.35 -3.42
C ARG A 10 9.55 2.04 -2.68
N SER A 11 9.89 2.04 -1.40
CA SER A 11 9.71 0.89 -0.52
C SER A 11 8.81 1.27 0.63
N SER A 12 7.78 0.45 0.86
CA SER A 12 6.89 0.55 2.01
C SER A 12 6.91 -0.75 2.79
N ILE A 13 6.79 -0.64 4.11
CA ILE A 13 6.59 -1.76 5.01
C ILE A 13 5.20 -1.63 5.62
N GLY A 14 4.45 -2.72 5.63
CA GLY A 14 3.06 -2.68 6.08
C GLY A 14 2.55 -4.02 6.54
N VAL A 15 1.43 -3.96 7.25
CA VAL A 15 0.64 -5.11 7.66
C VAL A 15 -0.71 -5.02 6.97
N GLY A 16 -1.13 -6.13 6.37
CA GLY A 16 -2.42 -6.25 5.72
C GLY A 16 -3.22 -7.37 6.35
N ILE A 17 -4.46 -7.09 6.71
CA ILE A 17 -5.43 -8.11 7.12
C ILE A 17 -6.48 -8.19 6.03
N SER A 18 -6.69 -9.39 5.51
CA SER A 18 -7.76 -9.69 4.56
C SER A 18 -8.65 -10.77 5.15
N TRP A 19 -9.93 -10.48 5.31
CA TRP A 19 -10.89 -11.46 5.77
C TRP A 19 -12.15 -11.43 4.91
N ILE A 20 -12.82 -12.57 4.84
CA ILE A 20 -14.10 -12.69 4.15
C ILE A 20 -15.18 -12.49 5.21
N SER A 21 -15.87 -11.35 5.16
CA SER A 21 -17.01 -11.06 6.03
C SER A 21 -18.31 -11.58 5.42
N PRO A 22 -19.38 -11.79 6.19
CA PRO A 22 -20.71 -12.19 5.67
C PRO A 22 -21.28 -11.21 4.61
N VAL A 23 -20.75 -9.98 4.56
CA VAL A 23 -21.16 -8.90 3.66
C VAL A 23 -20.22 -8.77 2.45
N GLY A 24 -19.11 -9.51 2.41
CA GLY A 24 -18.12 -9.50 1.32
C GLY A 24 -16.66 -9.47 1.79
N PRO A 25 -15.70 -9.52 0.86
CA PRO A 25 -14.27 -9.43 1.17
C PRO A 25 -13.94 -8.05 1.76
N LEU A 26 -13.23 -8.06 2.89
CA LEU A 26 -12.73 -6.88 3.56
C LEU A 26 -11.20 -6.94 3.59
N ARG A 27 -10.57 -5.93 3.01
CA ARG A 27 -9.11 -5.74 3.04
C ARG A 27 -8.79 -4.45 3.78
N LEU A 28 -8.01 -4.56 4.83
CA LEU A 28 -7.38 -3.44 5.50
C LEU A 28 -5.88 -3.59 5.38
N ALA A 29 -5.24 -2.64 4.70
CA ALA A 29 -3.80 -2.55 4.56
C ALA A 29 -3.31 -1.28 5.26
N PHE A 30 -2.42 -1.46 6.22
CA PHE A 30 -1.72 -0.37 6.88
C PHE A 30 -0.25 -0.44 6.50
N ALA A 31 0.22 0.52 5.70
CA ALA A 31 1.59 0.54 5.21
C ALA A 31 2.24 1.90 5.49
N LYS A 32 3.44 1.85 6.06
CA LYS A 32 4.30 3.03 6.23
C LYS A 32 5.38 3.02 5.14
N PRO A 33 5.47 4.07 4.29
CA PRO A 33 6.57 4.20 3.35
C PRO A 33 7.88 4.45 4.10
N ILE A 34 8.90 3.64 3.82
CA ILE A 34 10.26 3.75 4.37
C ILE A 34 11.04 4.82 3.60
N LYS A 35 10.87 4.88 2.27
CA LYS A 35 11.40 5.94 1.40
C LYS A 35 10.27 6.89 1.03
N LYS A 36 10.29 8.10 1.57
CA LYS A 36 9.33 9.17 1.29
C LYS A 36 10.01 10.23 0.42
N PHE A 37 9.36 10.63 -0.66
CA PHE A 37 9.76 11.78 -1.48
C PHE A 37 8.76 12.91 -1.23
N ASP A 38 9.21 14.17 -1.20
CA ASP A 38 8.41 15.34 -0.78
C ASP A 38 7.13 15.58 -1.62
N ASN A 39 6.99 14.92 -2.77
CA ASN A 39 5.80 15.03 -3.63
C ASN A 39 4.98 13.72 -3.73
N ASP A 40 5.21 12.74 -2.86
CA ASP A 40 4.48 11.47 -2.89
C ASP A 40 3.15 11.55 -2.13
N ARG A 41 2.07 11.07 -2.76
CA ARG A 41 0.79 10.88 -2.08
C ARG A 41 0.86 9.65 -1.17
N ILE A 42 1.19 9.88 0.09
CA ILE A 42 1.29 8.83 1.10
C ILE A 42 -0.11 8.45 1.59
N GLN A 43 -0.56 7.24 1.25
CA GLN A 43 -1.77 6.65 1.83
C GLN A 43 -1.38 5.57 2.83
N THR A 44 -1.32 5.95 4.11
CA THR A 44 -0.86 5.05 5.20
C THR A 44 -1.87 3.94 5.51
N MET A 45 -3.15 4.20 5.30
CA MET A 45 -4.24 3.25 5.54
C MET A 45 -5.12 3.14 4.30
N GLN A 46 -5.26 1.92 3.80
CA GLN A 46 -6.16 1.58 2.71
C GLN A 46 -7.15 0.56 3.23
N PHE A 47 -8.44 0.85 3.05
CA PHE A 47 -9.51 -0.10 3.36
C PHE A 47 -10.35 -0.28 2.10
N GLN A 48 -10.72 -1.53 1.84
CA GLN A 48 -11.57 -1.90 0.72
C GLN A 48 -12.65 -2.83 1.27
N ILE A 49 -13.91 -2.39 1.12
CA ILE A 49 -15.09 -3.08 1.63
C ILE A 49 -15.97 -3.44 0.43
N GLY A 50 -16.23 -4.73 0.21
CA GLY A 50 -17.13 -5.22 -0.83
C GLY A 50 -16.46 -5.60 -2.15
N THR A 51 -17.26 -5.87 -3.18
CA THR A 51 -16.81 -6.14 -4.56
C THR A 51 -16.50 -4.83 -5.27
N SER A 52 -15.47 -4.11 -4.84
CA SER A 52 -14.95 -2.98 -5.64
C SER A 52 -14.11 -3.57 -6.77
N PHE A 53 -14.77 -3.77 -7.92
CA PHE A 53 -14.13 -3.90 -9.22
C PHE A 53 -13.92 -2.51 -9.82
#